data_AF-A0A418SZF1-F1
#
_entry.id   AF-A0A418SZF1-F1
#
_cell.length_a   1.000
_cell.length_b   1.000
_cell.length_c   1.000
_cell.angle_alpha   90.00
_cell.angle_beta   90.00
_cell.angle_gamma   90.00
#
_symmetry.space_group_name_H-M   'P 1'
#
loop_
_entity.id
_entity.type
_entity.pdbx_description
1 polymer ?
#
loop_
_entity_poly.entity_id
_entity_poly.type
_entity_poly.pdbx_seq_one_letter_code
_entity_poly.pdbx_strand_id
1 'polypeptide(L)'
;METKSISDRITSAIFNPLKSWAEQSPGNWNILIGIGFILLLVGGILTYVFHKKMGKADERTTHISLKGSLIMLSVIVLCDILFPKEYMWQIFFLFKYSLAFLASGIYLAVRYTKDFFN
;
A
#
# COMPACT_ATOMS: atom_id res chain seq x y z
N MET A 1 4.62 -32.62 -7.14
CA MET A 1 5.49 -31.49 -7.52
C MET A 1 4.57 -30.35 -7.89
N GLU A 2 4.43 -29.33 -7.04
CA GLU A 2 3.54 -28.19 -7.34
C GLU A 2 4.05 -27.46 -8.58
N THR A 3 3.25 -27.43 -9.64
CA THR A 3 3.53 -26.65 -10.84
C THR A 3 3.27 -25.18 -10.53
N LYS A 4 4.28 -24.47 -10.02
CA LYS A 4 4.21 -23.01 -9.84
C LYS A 4 3.87 -22.33 -11.16
N SER A 5 2.87 -21.44 -11.12
CA SER A 5 2.41 -20.67 -12.27
C SER A 5 3.54 -19.83 -12.87
N ILE A 6 3.48 -19.53 -14.17
CA ILE A 6 4.41 -18.60 -14.84
C ILE A 6 4.43 -17.25 -14.11
N SER A 7 3.27 -16.81 -13.61
CA SER A 7 3.14 -15.60 -12.80
C SER A 7 4.00 -15.68 -11.54
N ASP A 8 3.94 -16.79 -10.82
CA ASP A 8 4.73 -16.98 -9.58
C ASP A 8 6.24 -16.95 -9.87
N ARG A 9 6.66 -17.52 -11.00
CA ARG A 9 8.07 -17.49 -11.42
C ARG A 9 8.55 -16.08 -11.73
N ILE A 10 7.76 -15.30 -12.48
CA ILE A 10 8.11 -13.91 -12.82
C ILE A 10 8.15 -13.05 -11.55
N THR A 11 7.11 -13.13 -10.72
CA THR A 11 7.04 -12.38 -9.45
C THR A 11 8.21 -12.74 -8.54
N SER A 12 8.50 -14.03 -8.35
CA SER A 12 9.62 -14.46 -7.52
C SER A 12 10.97 -13.98 -8.06
N ALA A 13 11.15 -13.89 -9.38
CA ALA A 13 12.37 -13.37 -10.01
C ALA A 13 12.55 -11.86 -9.77
N ILE A 14 11.47 -11.08 -9.81
CA ILE A 14 11.49 -9.63 -9.56
C ILE A 14 11.92 -9.31 -8.12
N PHE A 15 11.40 -10.06 -7.14
CA PHE A 15 11.68 -9.81 -5.71
C PHE A 15 12.89 -10.56 -5.16
N ASN A 16 13.48 -11.49 -5.92
CA ASN A 16 14.65 -12.25 -5.51
C ASN A 16 15.88 -11.39 -5.13
N PRO A 17 16.22 -10.32 -5.88
CA PRO A 17 17.31 -9.42 -5.48
C PRO A 17 17.04 -8.74 -4.14
N LEU A 18 15.80 -8.28 -3.92
CA LEU A 18 15.38 -7.66 -2.65
C LEU A 18 15.46 -8.66 -1.50
N LYS A 19 15.03 -9.90 -1.73
CA LYS A 19 15.14 -10.99 -0.76
C LYS A 19 16.59 -11.27 -0.39
N SER A 20 17.45 -11.49 -1.40
CA SER A 20 18.87 -11.76 -1.18
C SER A 20 19.54 -10.64 -0.38
N TRP A 21 19.25 -9.38 -0.71
CA TRP A 21 19.75 -8.23 0.05
C TRP A 21 19.22 -8.19 1.49
N ALA A 22 17.93 -8.44 1.70
CA ALA A 22 17.32 -8.42 3.03
C ALA A 22 17.88 -9.52 3.95
N GLU A 23 18.16 -10.70 3.40
CA GLU A 23 18.67 -11.86 4.14
C GLU A 23 20.18 -11.77 4.43
N GLN A 24 20.92 -10.85 3.81
CA GLN A 24 22.35 -10.65 4.07
C GLN A 24 22.66 -10.24 5.51
N SER A 25 21.74 -9.52 6.18
CA SER A 25 21.92 -9.17 7.58
C SER A 25 20.59 -8.82 8.27
N PRO A 26 20.49 -9.00 9.60
CA PRO A 26 19.34 -8.51 10.36
C PRO A 26 19.12 -6.99 10.22
N GLY A 27 20.20 -6.23 9.98
CA GLY A 27 20.13 -4.79 9.74
C GLY A 27 19.34 -4.45 8.48
N ASN A 28 19.62 -5.14 7.37
CA ASN A 28 18.92 -4.92 6.09
C ASN A 28 17.42 -5.26 6.22
N TRP A 29 17.11 -6.36 6.91
CA TRP A 29 15.73 -6.72 7.21
C TRP A 29 15.01 -5.63 8.01
N ASN A 30 15.65 -5.10 9.06
CA ASN A 30 15.10 -4.04 9.90
C ASN A 30 14.90 -2.71 9.15
N ILE A 31 15.74 -2.42 8.15
CA ILE A 31 15.54 -1.26 7.27
C ILE A 31 14.22 -1.37 6.51
N LEU A 32 13.88 -2.54 5.96
CA LEU A 32 12.60 -2.74 5.26
C LEU A 32 11.41 -2.57 6.20
N ILE A 33 11.52 -3.10 7.42
CA ILE A 33 10.49 -2.90 8.45
C ILE A 33 10.33 -1.41 8.76
N GLY A 34 11.43 -0.70 9.02
CA GLY A 34 11.42 0.72 9.35
C GLY A 34 10.80 1.57 8.25
N ILE A 35 11.21 1.37 7.00
CA ILE A 35 10.63 2.04 5.83
C ILE A 35 9.14 1.71 5.69
N GLY A 36 8.77 0.43 5.85
CA GLY A 36 7.38 -0.01 5.77
C GLY A 36 6.48 0.68 6.81
N PHE A 37 6.95 0.84 8.05
CA PHE A 37 6.23 1.55 9.10
C PHE A 37 6.16 3.05 8.86
N ILE A 38 7.24 3.68 8.40
CA ILE A 38 7.21 5.11 8.02
C ILE A 38 6.15 5.33 6.94
N LEU A 39 6.14 4.49 5.89
CA LEU A 39 5.13 4.56 4.84
C LEU A 39 3.72 4.34 5.37
N LEU A 40 3.53 3.37 6.27
CA LEU A 40 2.23 3.11 6.89
C LEU A 40 1.72 4.32 7.66
N LEU A 41 2.58 4.91 8.50
CA LEU A 41 2.24 6.07 9.32
C LEU A 41 1.95 7.28 8.45
N VAL A 42 2.80 7.57 7.46
CA VAL A 42 2.59 8.68 6.52
C VAL A 42 1.27 8.49 5.76
N GLY A 43 1.04 7.32 5.17
CA GLY A 43 -0.18 7.03 4.43
C GLY A 43 -1.44 7.08 5.31
N GLY A 44 -1.37 6.54 6.52
CA GLY A 44 -2.45 6.55 7.50
C GLY A 44 -2.78 7.97 7.97
N ILE A 45 -1.77 8.76 8.35
CA ILE A 45 -1.93 10.16 8.75
C ILE A 45 -2.53 10.97 7.59
N LEU A 46 -2.00 10.81 6.37
CA LEU A 46 -2.49 11.50 5.19
C LEU A 46 -3.97 11.20 4.94
N THR A 47 -4.33 9.91 4.93
CA THR A 47 -5.71 9.45 4.74
C THR A 47 -6.61 10.01 5.84
N TYR A 48 -6.21 9.90 7.10
CA TYR A 48 -7.00 10.39 8.23
C TYR A 48 -7.21 11.91 8.20
N VAL A 49 -6.14 12.68 7.97
CA VAL A 49 -6.20 14.14 7.92
C VAL A 49 -7.13 14.60 6.81
N PHE A 50 -6.97 14.07 5.59
CA PHE A 50 -7.82 14.49 4.48
C PHE A 50 -9.26 13.98 4.61
N HIS A 51 -9.47 12.76 5.10
CA HIS A 51 -10.81 12.28 5.41
C HIS A 51 -11.52 13.20 6.42
N LYS A 52 -10.83 13.62 7.49
CA LYS A 52 -11.38 14.56 8.47
C LYS A 52 -11.61 15.96 7.89
N LYS A 53 -10.71 16.45 7.04
CA LYS A 53 -10.84 17.76 6.39
C LYS A 53 -12.02 17.85 5.43
N MET A 54 -12.48 16.73 4.88
CA MET A 54 -13.65 16.70 4.00
C MET A 54 -14.98 16.98 4.71
N GLY A 55 -15.03 16.86 6.04
CA GLY A 55 -16.19 17.23 6.84
C GLY A 55 -17.20 16.10 7.06
N LYS A 56 -18.44 16.46 7.38
CA LYS A 56 -19.51 15.51 7.69
C LYS A 56 -19.94 14.73 6.44
N ALA A 57 -20.39 13.50 6.65
CA ALA A 57 -20.95 12.67 5.60
C ALA A 57 -22.21 13.34 5.01
N ASP A 58 -22.14 13.61 3.72
CA ASP A 58 -23.19 14.02 2.81
C ASP A 58 -23.07 13.16 1.53
N GLU A 59 -23.97 13.32 0.55
CA GLU A 59 -23.96 12.53 -0.68
C GLU A 59 -22.61 12.63 -1.43
N ARG A 60 -22.02 13.84 -1.46
CA ARG A 60 -20.75 14.12 -2.16
C ARG A 60 -19.56 13.47 -1.46
N THR A 61 -19.39 13.71 -0.17
CA THR A 61 -18.27 13.22 0.64
C THR A 61 -18.32 11.70 0.78
N THR A 62 -19.52 11.12 0.80
CA THR A 62 -19.71 9.66 0.77
C THR A 62 -19.17 9.07 -0.52
N HIS A 63 -19.49 9.64 -1.67
CA HIS A 63 -18.99 9.15 -2.96
C HIS A 63 -17.46 9.27 -3.08
N ILE A 64 -16.87 10.34 -2.53
CA ILE A 64 -15.41 10.49 -2.49
C ILE A 64 -14.78 9.45 -1.53
N SER A 65 -15.37 9.23 -0.35
CA SER A 65 -14.90 8.21 0.58
C SER A 65 -14.97 6.81 -0.05
N LEU A 66 -16.07 6.49 -0.74
CA LEU A 66 -16.23 5.22 -1.46
C LEU A 66 -15.17 5.04 -2.55
N LYS A 67 -14.86 6.10 -3.32
CA LYS A 67 -13.76 6.06 -4.30
C LYS A 67 -12.40 5.85 -3.64
N GLY A 68 -12.13 6.52 -2.53
CA GLY A 68 -10.92 6.29 -1.74
C GLY A 68 -10.81 4.84 -1.27
N SER A 69 -11.88 4.28 -0.70
CA SER A 69 -11.96 2.88 -0.28
C SER A 69 -11.80 1.91 -1.46
N LEU A 70 -12.38 2.22 -2.62
CA LEU A 70 -12.21 1.42 -3.83
C LEU A 70 -10.75 1.41 -4.30
N ILE A 71 -10.05 2.55 -4.22
CA ILE A 71 -8.62 2.62 -4.52
C ILE A 71 -7.82 1.76 -3.54
N MET A 72 -8.10 1.84 -2.22
CA MET A 72 -7.45 0.96 -1.23
C MET A 72 -7.65 -0.51 -1.57
N LEU A 73 -8.89 -0.91 -1.84
CA LEU A 73 -9.24 -2.30 -2.18
C LEU A 73 -8.51 -2.76 -3.44
N SER A 74 -8.49 -1.92 -4.48
CA SER A 74 -7.81 -2.20 -5.75
C SER A 74 -6.31 -2.41 -5.54
N VAL A 75 -5.67 -1.57 -4.72
CA VAL A 75 -4.24 -1.70 -4.40
C VAL A 75 -3.97 -2.96 -3.58
N ILE A 76 -4.83 -3.30 -2.62
CA ILE A 76 -4.70 -4.55 -1.83
C ILE A 76 -4.76 -5.77 -2.75
N VAL A 77 -5.76 -5.84 -3.63
CA VAL A 77 -5.92 -6.95 -4.58
C VAL A 77 -4.73 -7.04 -5.53
N LEU A 78 -4.27 -5.90 -6.07
CA LEU A 78 -3.08 -5.86 -6.93
C LEU A 78 -1.83 -6.36 -6.19
N CYS A 79 -1.63 -5.95 -4.93
CA CYS A 79 -0.52 -6.46 -4.11
C CYS A 79 -0.67 -7.95 -3.79
N ASP A 80 -1.87 -8.48 -3.59
CA ASP A 80 -2.07 -9.92 -3.32
C ASP A 80 -1.76 -10.81 -4.55
N ILE A 81 -1.83 -10.24 -5.75
CA ILE A 81 -1.41 -10.88 -7.00
C ILE A 81 0.11 -10.72 -7.20
N LEU A 82 0.66 -9.53 -6.92
CA LEU A 82 2.05 -9.21 -7.20
C LEU A 82 3.04 -9.60 -6.11
N PHE A 83 2.65 -9.71 -4.84
CA PHE A 83 3.62 -9.96 -3.76
C PHE A 83 3.80 -11.46 -3.51
N PRO A 84 5.05 -11.92 -3.30
CA PRO A 84 5.32 -13.31 -3.00
C PRO A 84 4.80 -13.67 -1.60
N LYS A 85 4.23 -14.87 -1.48
CA LYS A 85 3.62 -15.36 -0.23
C LYS A 85 4.52 -16.33 0.54
N GLU A 86 5.55 -16.85 -0.11
CA GLU A 86 6.42 -17.89 0.45
C GLU A 86 7.57 -17.35 1.31
N TYR A 87 8.00 -16.10 1.08
CA TYR A 87 9.11 -15.49 1.79
C TYR A 87 8.83 -14.03 2.08
N MET A 88 9.43 -13.50 3.16
CA MET A 88 9.28 -12.10 3.59
C MET A 88 7.81 -11.64 3.69
N TRP A 89 6.89 -12.59 3.92
CA TRP A 89 5.44 -12.36 3.89
C TRP A 89 5.04 -11.19 4.81
N GLN A 90 5.62 -11.09 6.02
CA GLN A 90 5.32 -10.01 6.95
C GLN A 90 5.74 -8.63 6.42
N ILE A 91 6.86 -8.55 5.71
CA ILE A 91 7.33 -7.30 5.08
C ILE A 91 6.38 -6.93 3.95
N PHE A 92 6.08 -7.86 3.04
CA PHE A 92 5.16 -7.60 1.93
C PHE A 92 3.75 -7.26 2.40
N PHE A 93 3.29 -7.89 3.50
CA PHE A 93 2.03 -7.55 4.15
C PHE A 93 2.05 -6.10 4.65
N LEU A 94 3.12 -5.68 5.34
CA LEU A 94 3.27 -4.29 5.78
C LEU A 94 3.23 -3.32 4.59
N PHE A 95 4.05 -3.55 3.56
CA PHE A 95 4.07 -2.70 2.37
C PHE A 95 2.72 -2.68 1.63
N LYS A 96 1.99 -3.79 1.59
CA LYS A 96 0.66 -3.86 0.95
C LYS A 96 -0.30 -2.85 1.56
N TYR A 97 -0.43 -2.83 2.88
CA TYR A 97 -1.32 -1.88 3.55
C TYR A 97 -0.76 -0.47 3.52
N SER A 98 0.55 -0.28 3.66
CA SER A 98 1.18 1.03 3.53
C SER A 98 0.88 1.68 2.17
N LEU A 99 1.02 0.93 1.07
CA LEU A 99 0.72 1.39 -0.28
C LEU A 99 -0.78 1.68 -0.47
N ALA A 100 -1.66 0.85 0.08
CA ALA A 100 -3.10 1.07 0.01
C ALA A 100 -3.52 2.36 0.72
N PHE A 101 -3.03 2.60 1.94
CA PHE A 101 -3.25 3.86 2.66
C PHE A 101 -2.65 5.05 1.90
N LEU A 102 -1.44 4.93 1.39
CA LEU A 102 -0.80 6.03 0.67
C LEU A 102 -1.56 6.40 -0.60
N ALA A 103 -1.99 5.42 -1.40
CA ALA A 103 -2.74 5.64 -2.63
C ALA A 103 -4.09 6.34 -2.36
N SER A 104 -4.82 5.90 -1.34
CA SER A 104 -6.06 6.54 -0.92
C SER A 104 -5.84 7.94 -0.35
N GLY A 105 -4.84 8.10 0.51
CA GLY A 105 -4.47 9.39 1.07
C GLY A 105 -4.09 10.42 0.01
N ILE A 106 -3.31 10.02 -1.01
CA ILE A 106 -2.96 10.87 -2.16
C ILE A 106 -4.23 11.24 -2.94
N TYR A 107 -5.11 10.27 -3.21
CA TYR A 107 -6.38 10.55 -3.88
C TYR A 107 -7.22 11.59 -3.13
N LEU A 108 -7.39 11.42 -1.81
CA LEU A 108 -8.12 12.35 -0.96
C LEU A 108 -7.45 13.73 -0.93
N ALA A 109 -6.12 13.79 -0.84
CA ALA A 109 -5.35 15.03 -0.88
C ALA A 109 -5.56 15.79 -2.19
N VAL A 110 -5.44 15.11 -3.33
CA VAL A 110 -5.67 15.70 -4.66
C VAL A 110 -7.12 16.17 -4.79
N ARG A 111 -8.08 15.38 -4.32
CA ARG A 111 -9.49 15.76 -4.40
C ARG A 111 -9.81 16.97 -3.53
N TYR A 112 -9.30 17.00 -2.30
CA TYR A 112 -9.43 18.15 -1.41
C TYR A 112 -8.84 19.41 -2.06
N THR A 113 -7.62 19.35 -2.59
CA THR A 113 -7.00 20.52 -3.22
C THR A 113 -7.82 21.04 -4.41
N LYS A 114 -8.35 20.14 -5.25
CA LYS A 114 -9.21 20.50 -6.38
C LYS A 114 -10.54 21.13 -5.97
N ASP A 115 -11.10 20.73 -4.82
CA ASP A 115 -12.41 21.22 -4.37
C ASP A 115 -12.31 22.57 -3.62
N PHE A 116 -11.14 22.96 -3.13
CA PHE A 116 -10.97 24.15 -2.27
C PHE A 116 -10.04 25.25 -2.83
N PHE A 117 -9.15 24.92 -3.77
CA PHE A 117 -8.16 25.88 -4.30
C PHE A 117 -8.24 26.09 -5.80
N ASN A 118 -9.21 25.47 -6.48
CA ASN A 118 -9.39 25.51 -7.92
C ASN A 118 -10.88 25.71 -8.24
#